data_AF-A0A6L8QC74-F1
#
_entry.id   AF-A0A6L8QC74-F1
#
_cell.length_a   1.000
_cell.length_b   1.000
_cell.length_c   1.000
_cell.angle_alpha   90.00
_cell.angle_beta   90.00
_cell.angle_gamma   90.00
#
_symmetry.space_group_name_H-M   'P 1'
#
loop_
_entity.id
_entity.type
_entity.pdbx_description
1 polymer ?
#
loop_
_entity_poly.entity_id
_entity_poly.type
_entity_poly.pdbx_seq_one_letter_code
_entity_poly.pdbx_strand_id
1 'polypeptide(L)'
;MKIDQLLDQTENPEIKNTLSRLGLEPVEFDSPEKTAQDCIRKFKNIHIKSKIKVLKLQRLDAAKAGQVEKSQELQARLREMHLALTH
;
A
#
# COMPACT_ATOMS: atom_id res chain seq x y z
N MET A 1 1.15 11.09 -18.64
CA MET A 1 2.34 10.21 -18.60
C MET A 1 2.09 9.11 -19.63
N LYS A 2 2.95 8.96 -20.64
CA LYS A 2 2.79 7.93 -21.68
C LYS A 2 3.66 6.73 -21.32
N ILE A 3 3.19 5.52 -21.60
CA ILE A 3 3.94 4.27 -21.32
C ILE A 3 5.33 4.30 -21.98
N ASP A 4 5.44 4.92 -23.15
CA ASP A 4 6.71 5.11 -23.88
C ASP A 4 7.79 5.80 -23.02
N GLN A 5 7.42 6.86 -22.28
CA GLN A 5 8.37 7.57 -21.42
C GLN A 5 8.83 6.73 -20.23
N LEU A 6 7.97 5.84 -19.72
CA LEU A 6 8.33 4.91 -18.65
C LEU A 6 9.25 3.80 -19.16
N LEU A 7 9.06 3.35 -20.41
CA LEU A 7 9.92 2.35 -21.06
C LEU A 7 11.34 2.89 -21.29
N ASP A 8 11.46 4.16 -21.69
CA ASP A 8 12.75 4.82 -21.89
C ASP A 8 13.55 4.98 -20.59
N GLN A 9 12.86 5.17 -19.46
CA GLN A 9 13.46 5.39 -18.13
C GLN A 9 13.73 4.09 -17.35
N THR A 10 13.21 2.96 -17.79
CA THR A 10 13.32 1.70 -17.05
C THR A 10 14.51 0.91 -17.56
N GLU A 11 15.59 0.74 -16.80
CA GLU A 11 16.73 -0.09 -17.27
C GLU A 11 16.51 -1.59 -17.08
N ASN A 12 15.63 -1.98 -16.15
CA ASN A 12 15.36 -3.38 -15.84
C ASN A 12 14.52 -4.05 -16.95
N PRO A 13 15.03 -5.11 -17.60
CA PRO A 13 14.37 -5.76 -18.73
C PRO A 13 13.03 -6.44 -18.38
N GLU A 14 12.87 -6.96 -17.15
CA GLU A 14 11.62 -7.58 -16.71
C GLU A 14 10.51 -6.52 -16.51
N ILE A 15 10.90 -5.36 -15.99
CA ILE A 15 9.99 -4.22 -15.82
C ILE A 15 9.62 -3.64 -17.20
N LYS A 16 10.58 -3.51 -18.13
CA LYS A 16 10.30 -3.09 -19.53
C LYS A 16 9.30 -4.03 -20.20
N ASN A 17 9.48 -5.35 -20.07
CA ASN A 17 8.59 -6.34 -20.67
C ASN A 17 7.15 -6.19 -20.12
N THR A 18 7.02 -6.00 -18.80
CA THR A 18 5.73 -5.79 -18.14
C THR A 18 5.05 -4.51 -18.64
N LEU A 19 5.77 -3.39 -18.70
CA LEU A 19 5.24 -2.10 -19.17
C LEU A 19 4.83 -2.15 -20.64
N SER A 20 5.61 -2.84 -21.48
CA SER A 20 5.31 -2.98 -22.92
C SER A 20 3.97 -3.68 -23.12
N ARG A 21 3.70 -4.75 -22.35
CA ARG A 21 2.44 -5.51 -22.41
C ARG A 21 1.22 -4.71 -21.97
N LEU A 22 1.37 -3.78 -21.01
CA LEU A 22 0.27 -2.94 -20.52
C LEU A 22 -0.25 -1.96 -21.59
N GLY A 23 0.54 -1.65 -22.62
CA GLY A 23 0.16 -0.77 -23.73
C GLY A 23 -0.35 -1.49 -24.97
N LEU A 24 -0.34 -2.83 -25.01
CA LEU A 24 -0.69 -3.61 -26.22
C LEU A 24 -2.19 -3.81 -26.38
N GLU A 25 -2.94 -3.91 -25.29
CA GLU A 25 -4.37 -4.18 -25.32
C GLU A 25 -5.12 -3.16 -24.45
N PRO A 26 -6.14 -2.47 -24.99
CA PRO A 26 -7.00 -1.62 -24.19
C PRO A 26 -7.78 -2.48 -23.20
N VAL A 27 -7.68 -2.15 -21.91
CA VAL A 27 -8.51 -2.76 -20.88
C VAL A 27 -9.82 -1.98 -20.83
N GLU A 28 -10.92 -2.62 -21.21
CA GLU A 28 -12.25 -2.03 -21.08
C GLU A 28 -12.68 -2.04 -19.61
N PHE A 29 -13.13 -0.88 -19.14
CA PHE A 29 -13.72 -0.73 -17.82
C PHE A 29 -15.10 -0.09 -17.96
N ASP A 30 -16.12 -0.71 -17.38
CA ASP A 30 -17.50 -0.16 -17.35
C ASP A 30 -17.56 1.22 -16.68
N SER A 31 -16.68 1.45 -15.69
CA SER A 31 -16.50 2.75 -15.03
C SER A 31 -15.02 2.93 -14.67
N PRO A 32 -14.25 3.61 -15.55
CA PRO A 32 -12.82 3.84 -15.33
C PRO A 32 -12.52 4.61 -14.03
N GLU A 33 -13.31 5.65 -13.72
CA GLU A 33 -13.11 6.50 -12.55
C GLU A 33 -13.33 5.71 -11.26
N LYS A 34 -14.41 4.94 -11.19
CA LYS A 34 -14.71 4.09 -10.03
C LYS A 34 -13.67 2.98 -9.88
N THR A 35 -13.30 2.33 -10.97
CA THR A 35 -12.27 1.28 -10.95
C THR A 35 -10.93 1.82 -10.47
N ALA A 36 -10.52 3.01 -10.93
CA ALA A 36 -9.31 3.66 -10.47
C ALA A 36 -9.37 3.98 -8.97
N GLN A 37 -10.50 4.53 -8.48
CA GLN A 37 -10.70 4.80 -7.06
C GLN A 37 -10.65 3.53 -6.21
N ASP A 38 -11.27 2.43 -6.67
CA ASP A 38 -11.27 1.15 -5.97
C ASP A 38 -9.86 0.54 -5.91
N CYS A 39 -9.11 0.60 -7.01
CA CYS A 39 -7.69 0.23 -7.03
C CYS A 39 -6.88 1.04 -6.02
N ILE A 40 -7.01 2.38 -6.02
CA ILE A 40 -6.30 3.26 -5.08
C ILE A 40 -6.65 2.91 -3.63
N ARG A 41 -7.94 2.72 -3.32
CA ARG A 41 -8.41 2.32 -1.98
C ARG A 41 -7.82 0.97 -1.57
N LYS A 42 -7.80 -0.02 -2.47
CA LYS A 42 -7.24 -1.34 -2.22
C LYS A 42 -5.75 -1.28 -1.91
N PHE A 43 -4.96 -0.53 -2.69
CA PHE A 43 -3.53 -0.32 -2.43
C PHE A 43 -3.28 0.37 -1.09
N LYS A 44 -4.02 1.45 -0.78
CA LYS A 44 -3.94 2.12 0.53
C LYS A 44 -4.24 1.15 1.67
N ASN A 45 -5.28 0.33 1.55
CA ASN A 45 -5.67 -0.65 2.55
C ASN A 45 -4.58 -1.72 2.76
N ILE A 46 -3.93 -2.20 1.69
CA ILE A 46 -2.81 -3.15 1.79
C ILE A 46 -1.66 -2.53 2.59
N HIS A 47 -1.27 -1.29 2.25
CA HIS A 47 -0.19 -0.58 2.94
C HIS A 47 -0.49 -0.36 4.42
N ILE A 48 -1.70 0.11 4.75
CA ILE A 48 -2.10 0.34 6.14
C ILE A 48 -2.14 -0.96 6.92
N LYS A 49 -2.69 -2.05 6.35
CA LYS A 49 -2.68 -3.39 6.99
C LYS A 49 -1.27 -3.88 7.29
N SER A 50 -0.33 -3.68 6.36
CA SER A 50 1.09 -4.03 6.56
C SER A 50 1.69 -3.24 7.74
N LYS A 51 1.48 -1.92 7.79
CA LYS A 51 1.92 -1.06 8.90
C LYS A 51 1.32 -1.48 10.24
N ILE A 52 0.04 -1.81 10.28
CA ILE A 52 -0.63 -2.31 11.49
C ILE A 52 0.04 -3.61 11.98
N LYS A 53 0.39 -4.52 11.08
CA LYS A 53 1.07 -5.77 11.44
C LYS A 53 2.43 -5.48 12.09
N VAL A 54 3.22 -4.57 11.52
CA VAL A 54 4.51 -4.16 12.09
C VAL A 54 4.35 -3.51 13.47
N LEU A 55 3.41 -2.58 13.62
CA LEU A 55 3.16 -1.91 14.91
C LEU A 55 2.68 -2.88 16.00
N LYS A 56 1.87 -3.89 15.64
CA LYS A 56 1.46 -4.95 16.57
C LYS A 56 2.66 -5.74 17.11
N LEU A 57 3.62 -6.06 16.25
CA LEU A 57 4.87 -6.73 16.65
C LEU A 57 5.70 -5.84 17.57
N GLN A 58 5.92 -4.57 17.20
CA GLN A 58 6.66 -3.63 18.03
C GLN A 58 6.04 -3.43 19.42
N ARG A 59 4.70 -3.42 19.51
CA ARG A 59 3.98 -3.32 20.78
C ARG A 59 4.19 -4.57 21.63
N LEU A 60 4.14 -5.75 21.01
CA LEU A 60 4.40 -7.02 21.70
C LEU A 60 5.83 -7.06 22.25
N ASP A 61 6.81 -6.61 21.47
CA ASP A 61 8.22 -6.58 21.88
C ASP A 61 8.44 -5.56 23.00
N ALA A 62 7.83 -4.38 22.92
CA ALA A 62 7.85 -3.38 23.99
C ALA A 62 7.23 -3.92 25.30
N ALA A 63 6.12 -4.64 25.20
CA ALA A 63 5.49 -5.29 26.36
C ALA A 63 6.40 -6.37 26.98
N LYS A 64 7.03 -7.22 26.15
CA LYS A 64 8.01 -8.22 26.62
C LYS A 64 9.23 -7.60 27.28
N ALA A 65 9.67 -6.44 26.78
CA ALA A 65 10.79 -5.69 27.34
C ALA A 65 10.42 -4.83 28.57
N GLY A 66 9.16 -4.90 29.05
CA GLY A 66 8.70 -4.09 30.18
C GLY A 66 8.55 -2.58 29.88
N GLN A 67 8.61 -2.18 28.60
CA GLN A 67 8.48 -0.79 28.16
C GLN A 67 7.00 -0.39 28.06
N VAL A 68 6.37 -0.17 29.21
CA VAL A 68 4.91 0.06 29.33
C VAL A 68 4.47 1.32 28.57
N GLU A 69 5.16 2.45 28.74
CA GLU A 69 4.81 3.72 28.06
C GLU A 69 4.85 3.58 26.54
N LYS A 70 5.94 2.99 26.02
CA LYS A 70 6.11 2.72 24.58
C LYS A 70 5.02 1.79 24.04
N SER A 71 4.64 0.77 24.81
CA SER A 71 3.54 -0.13 24.44
C SER A 71 2.20 0.61 24.36
N GLN A 72 1.93 1.54 25.29
CA GLN A 72 0.72 2.37 25.28
C GLN A 72 0.70 3.37 24.12
N GLU A 73 1.83 3.99 23.80
CA GLU A 73 1.98 4.88 22.64
C GLU A 73 1.69 4.12 21.33
N LEU A 74 2.30 2.94 21.16
CA LEU A 74 2.07 2.08 20.01
C LEU A 74 0.60 1.63 19.91
N GLN A 75 -0.06 1.42 21.05
CA GLN A 75 -1.49 1.12 21.10
C GLN A 75 -2.37 2.30 20.66
N ALA A 76 -2.01 3.53 21.04
CA ALA A 76 -2.72 4.73 20.59
C ALA A 76 -2.61 4.90 19.07
N ARG A 77 -1.39 4.74 18.53
CA ARG A 77 -1.14 4.80 17.09
C ARG A 77 -1.86 3.72 16.29
N LEU A 78 -2.01 2.52 16.86
CA LEU A 78 -2.83 1.45 16.27
C LEU A 78 -4.31 1.83 16.22
N ARG A 79 -4.86 2.52 17.22
CA ARG A 79 -6.27 2.96 17.19
C ARG A 79 -6.51 3.98 16.08
N GLU A 80 -5.62 4.97 15.94
CA GLU A 80 -5.69 5.96 14.86
C GLU A 80 -5.67 5.30 13.47
N MET A 81 -4.80 4.31 13.27
CA MET A 81 -4.73 3.60 11.98
C MET A 81 -5.99 2.77 11.68
N HIS A 82 -6.66 2.21 12.69
CA HIS A 82 -7.93 1.51 12.47
C HIS A 82 -9.08 2.47 12.14
N LEU A 83 -9.09 3.67 12.72
CA LEU A 83 -10.05 4.71 12.36
C LEU A 83 -9.87 5.14 10.90
N ALA A 84 -8.62 5.31 10.46
CA ALA A 84 -8.27 5.65 9.08
C ALA A 84 -8.61 4.56 8.04
N LEU A 85 -8.89 3.32 8.47
CA LEU A 85 -9.37 2.23 7.60
C LEU A 85 -10.90 2.20 7.44
N THR A 86 -11.62 2.89 8.33
CA THR A 86 -13.09 2.85 8.39
C THR A 86 -13.73 3.97 7.56
N HIS A 87 -12.96 4.97 7.12
CA HIS A 87 -13.35 6.07 6.23
C HIS A 87 -12.73 5.91 4.83
#